data_AF-A0A437AK27-F1
#
_entry.id   AF-A0A437AK27-F1
#
_cell.length_a   1.000
_cell.length_b   1.000
_cell.length_c   1.000
_cell.angle_alpha   90.00
_cell.angle_beta   90.00
_cell.angle_gamma   90.00
#
_symmetry.space_group_name_H-M   'P 1'
#
loop_
_entity.id
_entity.type
_entity.pdbx_description
1 polymer ?
#
loop_
_entity_poly.entity_id
_entity_poly.type
_entity_poly.pdbx_seq_one_letter_code
_entity_poly.pdbx_strand_id
1 'polypeptide(L)'
;MSFKFFKELSGVNMIYSDDYYKIFAFLHALRFITFIIYLRVVIDILADAGVKLESTSLFLSVMFFVITFISFVAFSTVFVSKKLKLFMPYVVIEGHTVLFSIVVMPYITKPYLFLSFIIPVVLGYLLVLYNYEGILKLEMAIEHKSTT
;
A
#
# COMPACT_ATOMS: atom_id res chain seq x y z
N MET A 1 15.19 11.60 -32.01
CA MET A 1 14.36 11.32 -30.82
C MET A 1 14.85 10.00 -30.24
N SER A 2 15.33 9.97 -28.99
CA SER A 2 16.09 8.83 -28.44
C SER A 2 15.19 7.68 -27.97
N PHE A 3 15.63 6.43 -28.15
CA PHE A 3 15.01 5.20 -27.64
C PHE A 3 14.73 5.26 -26.11
N LYS A 4 15.53 6.05 -25.39
CA LYS A 4 15.36 6.34 -23.95
C LYS A 4 14.05 7.06 -23.64
N PHE A 5 13.64 7.99 -24.51
CA PHE A 5 12.41 8.77 -24.37
C PHE A 5 11.16 7.91 -24.58
N PHE A 6 11.22 6.92 -25.49
CA PHE A 6 10.13 5.96 -25.71
C PHE A 6 9.94 5.01 -24.52
N LYS A 7 11.05 4.58 -23.89
CA LYS A 7 11.04 3.76 -22.68
C LYS A 7 10.54 4.53 -21.44
N GLU A 8 10.80 5.84 -21.39
CA GLU A 8 10.29 6.74 -20.34
C GLU A 8 8.78 6.97 -20.50
N LEU A 9 8.29 7.18 -21.72
CA LEU A 9 6.85 7.25 -22.02
C LEU A 9 6.11 5.94 -21.73
N SER A 10 6.74 4.78 -21.96
CA SER A 10 6.11 3.49 -21.66
C SER A 10 5.95 3.26 -20.16
N GLY A 11 6.91 3.66 -19.33
CA GLY A 11 6.81 3.57 -17.86
C GLY A 11 5.73 4.48 -17.29
N VAL A 12 5.60 5.70 -17.84
CA VAL A 12 4.54 6.65 -17.46
C VAL A 12 3.15 6.16 -17.86
N ASN A 13 3.00 5.62 -19.08
CA ASN A 13 1.75 5.01 -19.52
C ASN A 13 1.34 3.81 -18.66
N MET A 14 2.31 3.09 -18.08
CA MET A 14 2.05 1.93 -17.25
C MET A 14 1.40 2.30 -15.91
N ILE A 15 1.87 3.37 -15.26
CA ILE A 15 1.32 3.86 -13.97
C ILE A 15 -0.12 4.33 -14.12
N TYR A 16 -0.43 4.99 -15.25
CA TYR A 16 -1.77 5.45 -15.59
C TYR A 16 -2.57 4.40 -16.37
N SER A 17 -2.07 3.19 -16.52
CA SER A 17 -2.84 2.13 -17.16
C SER A 17 -3.95 1.68 -16.23
N ASP A 18 -5.14 1.48 -16.80
CA ASP A 18 -6.29 0.95 -16.05
C ASP A 18 -5.96 -0.39 -15.40
N ASP A 19 -5.15 -1.22 -16.04
CA ASP A 19 -4.78 -2.54 -15.52
C ASP A 19 -3.88 -2.44 -14.28
N TYR A 20 -2.96 -1.48 -14.26
CA TYR A 20 -2.13 -1.21 -13.09
C TYR A 20 -2.97 -0.76 -11.90
N TYR A 21 -3.92 0.16 -12.12
CA TYR A 21 -4.84 0.60 -11.07
C TYR A 21 -5.76 -0.51 -10.59
N LYS A 22 -6.27 -1.36 -11.50
CA LYS A 22 -7.08 -2.54 -11.12
C LYS A 22 -6.30 -3.49 -10.22
N ILE A 23 -5.04 -3.80 -10.56
CA ILE A 23 -4.19 -4.67 -9.73
C ILE A 23 -3.95 -4.02 -8.37
N PHE A 24 -3.60 -2.73 -8.34
CA PHE A 24 -3.40 -1.98 -7.10
C PHE A 24 -4.65 -2.01 -6.20
N ALA A 25 -5.81 -1.69 -6.77
CA ALA A 25 -7.09 -1.66 -6.05
C ALA A 25 -7.49 -3.06 -5.56
N PHE A 26 -7.26 -4.10 -6.38
CA PHE A 26 -7.48 -5.49 -6.01
C PHE A 26 -6.61 -5.90 -4.80
N LEU A 27 -5.32 -5.56 -4.80
CA LEU A 27 -4.42 -5.86 -3.68
C LEU A 27 -4.86 -5.15 -2.39
N HIS A 28 -5.31 -3.89 -2.47
CA HIS A 28 -5.86 -3.17 -1.32
C HIS A 28 -7.17 -3.78 -0.82
N ALA A 29 -8.08 -4.18 -1.71
CA ALA A 29 -9.31 -4.87 -1.34
C ALA A 29 -9.01 -6.20 -0.64
N LEU A 30 -8.05 -6.96 -1.18
CA LEU A 30 -7.61 -8.23 -0.59
C LEU A 30 -7.03 -8.00 0.82
N ARG A 31 -6.22 -6.96 1.02
CA ARG A 31 -5.70 -6.56 2.34
C ARG A 31 -6.81 -6.25 3.34
N PHE A 32 -7.84 -5.51 2.93
CA PHE A 32 -8.98 -5.22 3.82
C PHE A 32 -9.74 -6.49 4.22
N ILE A 33 -10.02 -7.36 3.24
CA ILE A 33 -10.74 -8.62 3.50
C ILE A 33 -9.93 -9.50 4.46
N THR A 34 -8.63 -9.69 4.20
CA THR A 34 -7.79 -10.55 5.03
C THR A 34 -7.58 -9.97 6.43
N PHE A 35 -7.50 -8.65 6.57
CA PHE A 35 -7.43 -7.99 7.88
C PHE A 35 -8.70 -8.20 8.70
N ILE A 36 -9.90 -8.08 8.10
CA ILE A 36 -11.18 -8.32 8.79
C ILE A 36 -11.28 -9.78 9.26
N ILE A 37 -10.90 -10.73 8.38
CA ILE A 37 -10.89 -12.16 8.73
C ILE A 37 -9.91 -12.42 9.87
N TYR A 38 -8.70 -11.84 9.79
CA TYR A 38 -7.68 -11.98 10.82
C TYR A 38 -8.17 -11.46 12.18
N LEU A 39 -8.75 -10.24 12.22
CA LEU A 39 -9.30 -9.66 13.43
C LEU A 39 -10.36 -10.56 14.06
N ARG A 40 -11.29 -11.08 13.26
CA ARG A 40 -12.33 -11.97 13.76
C ARG A 40 -11.74 -13.22 14.40
N VAL A 41 -10.78 -13.87 13.73
CA VAL A 41 -10.12 -15.06 14.26
C VAL A 41 -9.36 -14.77 15.56
N VAL A 42 -8.67 -13.63 15.64
CA VAL A 42 -7.95 -13.24 16.86
C VAL A 42 -8.92 -12.95 18.01
N ILE A 43 -10.03 -12.26 17.74
CA ILE A 43 -11.08 -11.98 18.74
C ILE A 43 -11.65 -13.29 19.28
N ASP A 44 -12.00 -14.24 18.41
CA ASP A 44 -12.56 -15.53 18.82
C ASP A 44 -11.56 -16.31 19.70
N ILE A 45 -10.28 -16.35 19.33
CA ILE A 45 -9.22 -17.02 20.13
C ILE A 45 -9.06 -16.37 21.51
N LEU A 46 -9.08 -15.03 21.58
CA LEU A 46 -8.94 -14.32 22.85
C LEU A 46 -10.16 -14.52 23.75
N ALA A 47 -11.36 -14.54 23.16
CA ALA A 47 -12.60 -14.83 23.87
C ALA A 47 -12.60 -16.25 24.45
N ASP A 48 -12.18 -17.25 23.68
CA ASP A 48 -12.05 -18.64 24.13
C ASP A 48 -11.02 -18.79 25.27
N ALA A 49 -9.97 -17.96 25.26
CA ALA A 49 -8.96 -17.92 26.31
C ALA A 49 -9.40 -17.14 27.57
N GLY A 50 -10.61 -16.57 27.59
CA GLY A 50 -11.10 -15.72 28.68
C GLY A 50 -10.39 -14.37 28.78
N VAL A 51 -9.64 -13.97 27.75
CA VAL A 51 -8.91 -12.70 27.70
C VAL A 51 -9.87 -11.60 27.29
N LYS A 52 -10.02 -10.59 28.15
CA LYS A 52 -10.79 -9.39 27.78
C LYS A 52 -10.01 -8.59 26.74
N LEU A 53 -10.68 -8.25 25.64
CA LEU A 53 -10.14 -7.33 24.64
C LEU A 53 -9.98 -5.94 25.26
N GLU A 54 -8.73 -5.52 25.41
CA GLU A 54 -8.36 -4.17 25.84
C GLU A 54 -8.81 -3.14 24.78
N SER A 55 -9.23 -1.96 25.23
CA SER A 55 -9.58 -0.83 24.35
C SER A 55 -8.41 -0.42 23.44
N THR A 56 -7.18 -0.62 23.91
CA THR A 56 -5.94 -0.40 23.15
C THR A 56 -5.88 -1.28 21.90
N SER A 57 -6.25 -2.55 21.98
CA SER A 57 -6.24 -3.48 20.84
C SER A 57 -7.28 -3.09 19.79
N LEU A 58 -8.46 -2.66 20.24
CA LEU A 58 -9.50 -2.12 19.35
C LEU A 58 -9.01 -0.85 18.65
N PHE A 59 -8.42 0.07 19.41
CA PHE A 59 -7.86 1.32 18.89
C PHE A 59 -6.79 1.06 17.82
N LEU A 60 -5.83 0.17 18.09
CA LEU A 60 -4.79 -0.19 17.12
C LEU A 60 -5.38 -0.80 15.84
N SER A 61 -6.44 -1.59 15.97
CA SER A 61 -7.13 -2.20 14.83
C SER A 61 -7.81 -1.15 13.95
N VAL A 62 -8.46 -0.16 14.57
CA VAL A 62 -9.09 0.97 13.87
C VAL A 62 -8.02 1.85 13.21
N MET A 63 -6.94 2.18 13.93
CA MET A 63 -5.83 2.97 13.37
C MET A 63 -5.21 2.28 12.17
N PHE A 64 -5.03 0.96 12.23
CA PHE A 64 -4.54 0.19 11.09
C PHE A 64 -5.46 0.31 9.86
N PHE A 65 -6.78 0.21 10.06
CA PHE A 65 -7.77 0.39 8.99
C PHE A 65 -7.68 1.81 8.40
N VAL A 66 -7.64 2.84 9.24
CA VAL A 66 -7.57 4.25 8.84
C VAL A 66 -6.30 4.52 8.03
N ILE A 67 -5.14 4.05 8.50
CA ILE A 67 -3.86 4.22 7.79
C ILE A 67 -3.91 3.54 6.41
N THR A 68 -4.42 2.32 6.35
CA THR A 68 -4.58 1.58 5.08
C THR A 68 -5.51 2.32 4.11
N PHE A 69 -6.60 2.91 4.63
CA PHE A 69 -7.51 3.72 3.83
C PHE A 69 -6.85 5.01 3.32
N ILE A 70 -6.07 5.69 4.16
CA ILE A 70 -5.31 6.87 3.76
C ILE A 70 -4.30 6.53 2.66
N SER A 71 -3.57 5.41 2.76
CA SER A 71 -2.69 4.93 1.69
C SER A 71 -3.44 4.73 0.38
N PHE A 72 -4.59 4.06 0.43
CA PHE A 72 -5.43 3.82 -0.75
C PHE A 72 -5.86 5.13 -1.41
N VAL A 73 -6.36 6.08 -0.63
CA VAL A 73 -6.81 7.39 -1.12
C VAL A 73 -5.63 8.19 -1.69
N ALA A 74 -4.48 8.20 -1.01
CA ALA A 74 -3.28 8.90 -1.47
C ALA A 74 -2.87 8.40 -2.86
N PHE A 75 -2.75 7.09 -3.04
CA PHE A 75 -2.36 6.51 -4.32
C PHE A 75 -3.43 6.66 -5.40
N SER A 76 -4.71 6.48 -5.06
CA SER A 76 -5.82 6.73 -6.00
C SER A 76 -5.84 8.18 -6.47
N THR A 77 -5.47 9.12 -5.60
CA THR A 77 -5.34 10.54 -5.98
C THR A 77 -4.15 10.77 -6.91
N VAL A 78 -3.03 10.07 -6.72
CA VAL A 78 -1.90 10.10 -7.67
C VAL A 78 -2.36 9.61 -9.05
N PHE A 79 -3.15 8.54 -9.12
CA PHE A 79 -3.66 7.98 -10.37
C PHE A 79 -4.67 8.93 -11.06
N VAL A 80 -5.71 9.36 -10.35
CA VAL A 80 -6.82 10.16 -10.90
C VAL A 80 -6.42 11.61 -11.16
N SER A 81 -5.77 12.25 -10.18
CA SER A 81 -5.47 13.69 -10.24
C SER A 81 -4.06 13.99 -10.76
N LYS A 82 -3.27 12.96 -11.08
CA LYS A 82 -1.86 13.08 -11.52
C LYS A 82 -0.99 13.90 -10.55
N LYS A 83 -1.37 13.98 -9.28
CA LYS A 83 -0.65 14.72 -8.23
C LYS A 83 0.48 13.87 -7.67
N LEU A 84 1.62 13.87 -8.36
CA LEU A 84 2.79 13.05 -8.03
C LEU A 84 3.33 13.32 -6.61
N LYS A 85 3.12 14.51 -6.04
CA LYS A 85 3.51 14.83 -4.64
C LYS A 85 2.87 13.93 -3.58
N LEU A 86 1.71 13.32 -3.86
CA LEU A 86 1.03 12.37 -2.96
C LEU A 86 1.59 10.94 -3.04
N PHE A 87 2.56 10.71 -3.92
CA PHE A 87 3.28 9.46 -4.04
C PHE A 87 4.25 9.22 -2.88
N MET A 88 4.96 10.25 -2.44
CA MET A 88 5.93 10.15 -1.35
C MET A 88 5.27 9.72 -0.02
N PRO A 89 4.13 10.32 0.41
CA PRO A 89 3.40 9.84 1.59
C PRO A 89 2.99 8.36 1.50
N TYR A 90 2.51 7.91 0.33
CA TYR A 90 2.17 6.49 0.12
C TYR A 90 3.38 5.58 0.34
N VAL A 91 4.51 5.89 -0.31
CA VAL A 91 5.74 5.09 -0.20
C VAL A 91 6.22 5.03 1.25
N VAL A 92 6.16 6.14 1.98
CA VAL A 92 6.56 6.18 3.39
C VAL A 92 5.63 5.31 4.25
N ILE A 93 4.31 5.46 4.12
CA ILE A 93 3.33 4.73 4.94
C ILE A 93 3.41 3.22 4.66
N GLU A 94 3.38 2.83 3.39
CA GLU A 94 3.42 1.42 3.01
C GLU A 94 4.78 0.79 3.30
N GLY A 95 5.87 1.52 3.09
CA GLY A 95 7.21 1.08 3.45
C GLY A 95 7.35 0.80 4.94
N HIS A 96 6.84 1.69 5.81
CA HIS A 96 6.79 1.45 7.25
C HIS A 96 5.93 0.24 7.60
N THR A 97 4.78 0.06 6.93
CA THR A 97 3.91 -1.09 7.15
C THR A 97 4.64 -2.40 6.84
N VAL A 98 5.34 -2.48 5.70
CA VAL A 98 6.14 -3.66 5.31
C VAL A 98 7.24 -3.93 6.34
N LEU A 99 8.02 -2.91 6.72
CA LEU A 99 9.11 -3.08 7.69
C LEU A 99 8.59 -3.54 9.06
N PHE A 100 7.55 -2.88 9.57
CA PHE A 100 6.92 -3.26 10.82
C PHE A 100 6.43 -4.70 10.76
N SER A 101 5.74 -5.07 9.68
CA SER A 101 5.26 -6.42 9.42
C SER A 101 6.37 -7.49 9.45
N ILE A 102 7.55 -7.20 8.90
CA ILE A 102 8.71 -8.12 8.96
C ILE A 102 9.21 -8.25 10.40
N VAL A 103 9.30 -7.14 11.15
CA VAL A 103 9.78 -7.14 12.54
C VAL A 103 8.84 -7.90 13.47
N VAL A 104 7.53 -7.77 13.31
CA VAL A 104 6.55 -8.49 14.14
C VAL A 104 6.34 -9.94 13.71
N MET A 105 6.74 -10.34 12.50
CA MET A 105 6.55 -11.68 11.96
C MET A 105 6.94 -12.84 12.91
N PRO A 106 8.07 -12.79 13.64
CA PRO A 106 8.48 -13.87 14.55
C PRO A 106 7.57 -14.04 15.78
N TYR A 107 6.79 -13.00 16.12
CA TYR A 107 6.00 -12.94 17.35
C TYR A 107 4.53 -13.29 17.12
N ILE A 108 4.14 -13.66 15.89
CA ILE A 108 2.74 -13.78 15.53
C ILE A 108 2.25 -15.21 15.67
N THR A 109 1.17 -15.33 16.44
CA THR A 109 0.37 -16.53 16.56
C THR A 109 -0.33 -16.78 15.21
N LYS A 110 -0.09 -17.95 14.60
CA LYS A 110 -0.62 -18.38 13.29
C LYS A 110 -0.06 -17.57 12.09
N PRO A 111 1.21 -17.81 11.70
CA PRO A 111 1.90 -17.07 10.65
C PRO A 111 1.23 -17.15 9.27
N TYR A 112 0.45 -18.20 8.99
CA TYR A 112 -0.27 -18.35 7.71
C TYR A 112 -1.38 -17.30 7.52
N LEU A 113 -2.09 -16.92 8.59
CA LEU A 113 -3.10 -15.84 8.53
C LEU A 113 -2.44 -14.46 8.44
N PHE A 114 -1.25 -14.33 8.99
CA PHE A 114 -0.49 -13.10 8.88
C PHE A 114 0.13 -12.93 7.47
N LEU A 115 0.56 -14.03 6.86
CA LEU A 115 1.07 -14.05 5.49
C LEU A 115 -0.02 -13.65 4.48
N SER A 116 -1.26 -14.11 4.65
CA SER A 116 -2.37 -13.69 3.76
C SER A 116 -2.66 -12.19 3.84
N PHE A 117 -2.28 -11.55 4.95
CA PHE A 117 -2.36 -10.13 5.15
C PHE A 117 -1.12 -9.37 4.63
N ILE A 118 0.10 -9.88 4.84
CA ILE A 118 1.36 -9.26 4.39
C ILE A 118 1.54 -9.30 2.89
N ILE A 119 1.26 -10.43 2.25
CA ILE A 119 1.59 -10.64 0.84
C ILE A 119 0.96 -9.55 -0.05
N PRO A 120 -0.34 -9.20 0.11
CA PRO A 120 -0.94 -8.09 -0.63
C PRO A 120 -0.24 -6.73 -0.41
N VAL A 121 0.23 -6.46 0.82
CA VAL A 121 0.95 -5.23 1.17
C VAL A 121 2.29 -5.16 0.45
N VAL A 122 3.09 -6.23 0.55
CA VAL A 122 4.41 -6.30 -0.07
C VAL A 122 4.30 -6.22 -1.59
N LEU A 123 3.36 -6.95 -2.20
CA LEU A 123 3.11 -6.87 -3.64
C LEU A 123 2.66 -5.48 -4.06
N GLY A 124 1.76 -4.84 -3.32
CA GLY A 124 1.31 -3.47 -3.60
C GLY A 124 2.45 -2.46 -3.48
N TYR A 125 3.31 -2.60 -2.47
CA TYR A 125 4.47 -1.74 -2.28
C TYR A 125 5.51 -1.91 -3.40
N LEU A 126 5.85 -3.15 -3.76
CA LEU A 126 6.79 -3.44 -4.86
C LEU A 126 6.26 -3.00 -6.22
N LEU A 127 4.96 -3.19 -6.48
CA LEU A 127 4.29 -2.73 -7.70
C LEU A 127 4.42 -1.20 -7.86
N VAL A 128 4.36 -0.47 -6.76
CA VAL A 128 4.53 0.98 -6.74
C VAL A 128 5.99 1.39 -6.86
N LEU A 129 6.90 0.74 -6.14
CA LEU A 129 8.34 1.00 -6.23
C LEU A 129 8.91 0.71 -7.62
N TYR A 130 8.43 -0.33 -8.30
CA TYR A 130 8.86 -0.65 -9.67
C TYR A 130 8.68 0.53 -10.63
N ASN A 131 7.71 1.39 -10.36
CA ASN A 131 7.39 2.56 -11.17
C ASN A 131 7.94 3.89 -10.61
N TYR A 132 8.66 3.84 -9.50
CA TYR A 132 9.15 5.01 -8.76
C TYR A 132 10.07 5.91 -9.61
N GLU A 133 11.00 5.30 -10.35
CA GLU A 133 11.95 6.05 -11.19
C GLU A 133 11.25 6.79 -12.34
N GLY A 134 10.20 6.20 -12.91
CA GLY A 134 9.37 6.85 -13.94
C GLY A 134 8.58 8.03 -13.39
N ILE A 135 8.09 7.92 -12.16
CA ILE A 135 7.32 8.97 -11.47
C ILE A 135 8.20 10.17 -11.14
N LEU A 136 9.39 9.94 -10.58
CA LEU A 136 10.35 11.01 -10.27
C LEU A 136 10.76 11.80 -11.52
N LYS A 137 11.05 11.11 -12.62
CA LYS A 137 11.43 11.77 -13.88
C LYS A 137 10.27 12.58 -14.46
N LEU A 138 9.04 12.09 -14.35
CA LEU A 138 7.84 12.80 -14.79
C LEU A 138 7.61 14.07 -13.94
N GLU A 139 7.79 13.99 -12.63
CA GLU A 139 7.65 15.14 -11.73
C GLU A 139 8.65 16.26 -12.07
N MET A 140 9.93 15.91 -12.26
CA MET A 140 10.96 16.87 -12.69
C MET A 140 10.65 17.50 -14.05
N ALA A 141 10.10 16.72 -15.01
CA ALA A 141 9.74 17.23 -16.32
C ALA A 141 8.54 18.20 -16.28
N ILE A 142 7.56 17.94 -15.41
CA ILE A 142 6.39 18.83 -15.21
C ILE A 142 6.80 20.13 -14.53
N GLU A 143 7.64 20.07 -13.48
CA GLU A 143 8.12 21.28 -12.80
C GLU A 143 8.94 22.17 -13.73
N HIS A 144 9.80 21.58 -14.57
CA HIS A 144 10.61 22.33 -15.53
C HIS A 144 9.76 23.04 -16.61
N LYS A 145 8.66 22.41 -17.04
CA LYS A 145 7.70 23.01 -18.00
C LYS A 145 6.82 24.10 -17.41
N SER A 146 6.66 24.15 -16.09
CA SER A 146 5.88 25.21 -15.41
C SER A 146 6.69 26.47 -15.14
N THR A 147 8.02 26.37 -15.23
CA THR A 147 8.99 27.44 -14.94
C THR A 147 9.61 28.05 -16.20
N THR A 148 9.22 27.56 -17.39
CA THR A 148 9.55 28.11 -18.71
C THR A 148 8.30 28.63 -19.39
#